data_AF-A0A961BY45-F1
#
_entry.id   AF-A0A961BY45-F1
#
_cell.length_a   1.000
_cell.length_b   1.000
_cell.length_c   1.000
_cell.angle_alpha   90.00
_cell.angle_beta   90.00
_cell.angle_gamma   90.00
#
_symmetry.space_group_name_H-M   'P 1'
#
loop_
_entity.id
_entity.type
_entity.pdbx_description
1 polymer ?
#
loop_
_entity_poly.entity_id
_entity_poly.type
_entity_poly.pdbx_seq_one_letter_code
_entity_poly.pdbx_strand_id
1 'polypeptide(L)'
;AVDLNLLRTLWSDATYLMSIGTAAGWIITDTRQVEQAAPYLDRGERVPRWPKVYAVYGRAGQPCRRCGTPIDSAAQGRQRIFWCPRCQPFVDD
;
A
#
# COMPACT_ATOMS: atom_id res chain seq x y z
N ALA A 1 -5.98 21.35 -8.59
CA ALA A 1 -4.54 21.00 -8.78
C ALA A 1 -4.06 20.27 -7.52
N VAL A 2 -3.23 19.21 -7.61
CA VAL A 2 -2.91 18.40 -6.43
C VAL A 2 -2.12 19.23 -5.40
N ASP A 3 -2.61 19.26 -4.15
CA ASP A 3 -1.96 19.93 -3.03
C ASP A 3 -0.50 19.43 -2.82
N LEU A 4 0.42 20.36 -2.53
CA LEU A 4 1.85 20.04 -2.39
C LEU A 4 2.14 19.19 -1.15
N ASN A 5 1.39 19.33 -0.06
CA ASN A 5 1.58 18.50 1.12
C ASN A 5 1.07 17.08 0.87
N LEU A 6 -0.03 16.93 0.14
CA LEU A 6 -0.50 15.64 -0.35
C LEU A 6 0.56 14.97 -1.24
N LEU A 7 1.13 15.70 -2.22
CA LEU A 7 2.19 15.15 -3.08
C LEU A 7 3.43 14.71 -2.30
N ARG A 8 3.88 15.50 -1.32
CA ARG A 8 4.99 15.13 -0.43
C ARG A 8 4.69 13.88 0.39
N THR A 9 3.47 13.76 0.89
CA THR A 9 3.03 12.59 1.66
C THR A 9 3.04 11.33 0.80
N LEU A 10 2.50 11.42 -0.43
CA LEU A 10 2.53 10.32 -1.40
C LEU A 10 3.96 9.92 -1.76
N TRP A 11 4.85 10.89 -1.99
CA TRP A 11 6.25 10.63 -2.28
C TRP A 11 6.97 9.94 -1.11
N SER A 12 6.76 10.41 0.11
CA SER A 12 7.35 9.83 1.31
C SER A 12 6.90 8.38 1.52
N ASP A 13 5.61 8.09 1.35
CA ASP A 13 5.08 6.73 1.49
C ASP A 13 5.63 5.79 0.41
N ALA A 14 5.67 6.25 -0.85
CA ALA A 14 6.20 5.47 -1.96
C ALA A 14 7.68 5.11 -1.78
N THR A 15 8.51 6.10 -1.44
CA THR A 15 9.96 5.89 -1.26
C THR A 15 10.27 5.01 -0.04
N TYR A 16 9.50 5.15 1.04
CA TYR A 16 9.60 4.28 2.21
C TYR A 16 9.29 2.80 1.85
N LEU A 17 8.14 2.54 1.22
CA LEU A 17 7.74 1.18 0.84
C LEU A 17 8.67 0.56 -0.23
N MET A 18 9.17 1.36 -1.18
CA MET A 18 10.16 0.89 -2.16
C MET A 18 11.49 0.49 -1.51
N SER A 19 11.93 1.23 -0.49
CA SER A 19 13.15 0.91 0.25
C SER A 19 13.01 -0.42 0.98
N ILE A 20 11.88 -0.64 1.66
CA ILE A 20 11.56 -1.92 2.31
C ILE A 20 11.49 -3.05 1.28
N GLY A 21 10.78 -2.85 0.16
CA GLY A 21 10.62 -3.87 -0.87
C GLY A 21 11.95 -4.29 -1.51
N THR A 22 12.86 -3.32 -1.71
CA THR A 22 14.21 -3.54 -2.20
C THR A 22 15.02 -4.38 -1.20
N ALA A 23 15.02 -3.98 0.07
CA ALA A 23 15.77 -4.66 1.11
C ALA A 23 15.23 -6.08 1.40
N ALA A 24 13.91 -6.26 1.37
CA ALA A 24 13.27 -7.56 1.55
C ALA A 24 13.42 -8.47 0.32
N GLY A 25 13.61 -7.89 -0.87
CA GLY A 25 13.64 -8.61 -2.15
C GLY A 25 12.26 -9.02 -2.69
N TRP A 26 11.17 -8.44 -2.17
CA TRP A 26 9.81 -8.65 -2.64
C TRP A 26 8.84 -7.55 -2.18
N ILE A 27 7.70 -7.46 -2.85
CA ILE A 27 6.68 -6.43 -2.58
C ILE A 27 6.02 -6.69 -1.22
N ILE A 28 6.21 -5.76 -0.29
CA ILE A 28 5.53 -5.69 1.02
C ILE A 28 4.77 -4.35 1.06
N THR A 29 3.45 -4.39 1.19
CA THR A 29 2.60 -3.17 1.19
C THR A 29 1.56 -3.14 2.30
N ASP A 30 1.34 -4.23 3.02
CA ASP A 30 0.50 -4.23 4.22
C ASP A 30 1.32 -3.78 5.43
N THR A 31 0.82 -2.80 6.18
CA THR A 31 1.51 -2.21 7.33
C THR A 31 1.96 -3.26 8.34
N ARG A 32 1.17 -4.32 8.57
CA ARG A 32 1.54 -5.38 9.51
C ARG A 32 2.72 -6.22 9.00
N GLN A 33 2.79 -6.44 7.68
CA GLN A 33 3.95 -7.13 7.08
C GLN A 33 5.21 -6.25 7.09
N VAL A 34 5.04 -4.92 7.01
CA VAL A 34 6.16 -3.98 7.21
C VAL A 34 6.68 -4.06 8.65
N GLU A 35 5.79 -4.03 9.64
CA GLU A 35 6.16 -4.19 11.06
C GLU A 35 6.85 -5.53 11.34
N GLN A 36 6.38 -6.62 10.71
CA GLN A 36 7.00 -7.94 10.83
C GLN A 36 8.37 -8.03 10.14
N ALA A 37 8.60 -7.25 9.08
CA ALA A 37 9.87 -7.23 8.36
C ALA A 37 10.94 -6.42 9.09
N ALA A 38 10.57 -5.35 9.79
CA ALA A 38 11.48 -4.43 10.48
C ALA A 38 12.61 -5.12 11.27
N PRO A 39 12.36 -6.07 12.20
CA PRO A 39 13.45 -6.68 12.97
C PRO A 39 14.46 -7.48 12.14
N TYR A 40 14.07 -8.02 10.98
CA TYR A 40 15.00 -8.70 10.08
C TYR A 40 15.87 -7.68 9.35
N LEU A 41 15.26 -6.59 8.87
CA LEU A 41 15.96 -5.50 8.20
C LEU A 41 16.98 -4.85 9.14
N ASP A 42 16.60 -4.59 10.40
CA ASP A 42 17.46 -3.99 11.41
C ASP A 42 18.70 -4.85 11.72
N ARG A 43 18.56 -6.18 11.65
CA ARG A 43 19.66 -7.13 11.85
C ARG A 43 20.42 -7.48 10.57
N GLY A 44 20.04 -6.93 9.42
CA GLY A 44 20.60 -7.30 8.12
C GLY A 44 20.30 -8.74 7.70
N GLU A 45 19.25 -9.34 8.25
CA GLU A 45 18.81 -10.69 7.96
C GLU A 45 17.87 -10.76 6.76
N ARG A 46 17.79 -11.94 6.13
CA ARG A 46 16.83 -12.19 5.07
C ARG A 46 15.40 -12.14 5.62
N VAL A 47 14.59 -11.22 5.10
CA VAL A 47 13.15 -11.19 5.36
C VAL A 47 12.48 -12.46 4.79
N PRO A 48 11.75 -13.25 5.60
CA PRO A 48 10.99 -14.38 5.09
C PRO A 48 9.94 -13.95 4.05
N ARG A 49 9.69 -14.80 3.05
CA ARG A 49 8.68 -14.52 2.03
C ARG A 49 7.33 -15.12 2.43
N TRP A 50 6.53 -14.35 3.16
CA TRP A 50 5.20 -14.75 3.61
C TRP A 50 4.17 -14.75 2.45
N PRO A 51 2.98 -15.36 2.66
CA PRO A 51 1.85 -15.13 1.77
C PRO A 51 1.59 -13.62 1.59
N LYS A 52 1.39 -13.20 0.33
CA LYS A 52 1.22 -11.78 0.01
C LYS A 52 -0.10 -11.27 0.57
N VAL A 53 -0.03 -10.16 1.29
CA VAL A 53 -1.21 -9.45 1.81
C VAL A 53 -1.20 -8.04 1.23
N TYR A 54 -2.26 -7.65 0.53
CA TYR A 54 -2.36 -6.35 -0.13
C TYR A 54 -3.37 -5.45 0.56
N ALA A 55 -3.08 -4.17 0.77
CA ALA A 55 -4.03 -3.23 1.38
C ALA A 55 -5.35 -3.14 0.57
N VAL A 56 -5.25 -2.89 -0.74
CA VAL A 56 -6.41 -2.71 -1.65
C VAL A 56 -6.32 -3.56 -2.93
N TYR A 57 -5.12 -3.86 -3.42
CA TYR A 57 -4.93 -4.56 -4.70
C TYR A 57 -5.58 -5.95 -4.73
N GLY A 58 -6.41 -6.20 -5.74
CA GLY A 58 -7.11 -7.48 -5.92
C GLY A 58 -8.18 -7.75 -4.86
N ARG A 59 -8.60 -6.73 -4.11
CA ARG A 59 -9.55 -6.87 -2.99
C ARG A 59 -10.92 -6.22 -3.23
N ALA A 60 -11.30 -5.95 -4.47
CA ALA A 60 -12.61 -5.36 -4.79
C ALA A 60 -13.76 -6.12 -4.07
N GLY A 61 -14.68 -5.39 -3.44
CA GLY A 61 -15.79 -5.92 -2.65
C GLY A 61 -15.42 -6.42 -1.24
N GLN A 62 -14.14 -6.62 -0.92
CA GLN A 62 -13.70 -7.01 0.41
C GLN A 62 -13.64 -5.81 1.36
N PRO A 63 -13.81 -5.99 2.68
CA PRO A 63 -13.75 -4.87 3.63
C PRO A 63 -12.36 -4.24 3.69
N CYS A 64 -12.29 -2.90 3.67
CA CYS A 64 -11.05 -2.16 3.91
C CYS A 64 -10.46 -2.52 5.28
N ARG A 65 -9.15 -2.80 5.33
CA ARG A 65 -8.49 -3.18 6.60
C ARG A 65 -8.41 -2.06 7.62
N ARG A 66 -8.55 -0.80 7.19
CA ARG A 66 -8.55 0.36 8.09
C ARG A 66 -9.96 0.70 8.59
N CYS A 67 -10.96 0.64 7.72
CA CYS A 67 -12.24 1.30 7.99
C CYS A 67 -13.49 0.45 7.70
N GLY A 68 -13.33 -0.79 7.24
CA GLY A 68 -14.43 -1.72 6.95
C GLY A 68 -15.16 -1.47 5.62
N THR A 69 -15.15 -0.26 5.07
CA THR A 69 -15.79 0.07 3.78
C THR A 69 -15.31 -0.85 2.67
N PRO A 70 -16.21 -1.43 1.83
CA PRO A 70 -15.80 -2.26 0.69
C PRO A 70 -14.79 -1.53 -0.21
N ILE A 71 -13.79 -2.27 -0.67
CA ILE A 71 -12.80 -1.75 -1.63
C ILE A 71 -13.45 -1.64 -3.01
N ASP A 72 -13.22 -0.51 -3.67
CA ASP A 72 -13.65 -0.26 -5.05
C ASP A 72 -12.54 -0.59 -6.05
N SER A 73 -12.94 -0.73 -7.31
CA SER A 73 -12.02 -0.89 -8.43
C SER A 73 -12.60 -0.32 -9.71
N ALA A 74 -11.73 0.14 -10.60
CA ALA A 74 -12.08 0.65 -11.92
C ALA A 74 -10.98 0.35 -12.94
N ALA A 75 -11.33 0.39 -14.22
CA ALA A 75 -10.35 0.40 -15.29
C ALA A 75 -9.76 1.82 -15.43
N GLN A 76 -8.44 1.92 -15.47
CA GLN A 76 -7.69 3.14 -15.73
C GLN A 76 -6.72 2.87 -16.89
N GLY A 77 -7.13 3.21 -18.11
CA GLY A 77 -6.43 2.81 -19.31
C GLY A 77 -6.30 1.28 -19.41
N ARG A 78 -5.07 0.78 -19.49
CA ARG A 78 -4.77 -0.67 -19.56
C ARG A 78 -4.64 -1.36 -18.20
N GLN A 79 -4.82 -0.62 -17.10
CA GLN A 79 -4.66 -1.14 -15.75
C GLN A 79 -6.00 -1.20 -15.03
N ARG A 80 -6.09 -2.06 -14.01
CA ARG A 80 -7.16 -1.99 -13.01
C ARG A 80 -6.62 -1.35 -11.75
N ILE A 81 -7.27 -0.29 -11.30
CA ILE A 81 -6.96 0.39 -10.04
C ILE A 81 -7.89 -0.11 -8.95
N PHE A 82 -7.43 -0.05 -7.70
CA PHE A 82 -8.17 -0.44 -6.51
C PHE A 82 -7.95 0.61 -5.43
N TRP A 83 -8.99 1.02 -4.72
CA TRP A 83 -8.89 2.00 -3.64
C TRP A 83 -10.01 1.79 -2.62
N CYS A 84 -9.85 2.36 -1.41
CA CYS A 84 -10.96 2.45 -0.47
C CYS A 84 -11.64 3.82 -0.63
N PRO A 85 -12.93 3.90 -1.00
CA PRO A 85 -13.59 5.19 -1.25
C PRO A 85 -13.72 6.06 0.00
N ARG A 86 -13.64 5.48 1.20
CA ARG A 86 -13.65 6.23 2.47
C ARG A 86 -12.25 6.72 2.88
N CYS A 87 -11.23 5.87 2.79
CA CYS A 87 -9.87 6.24 3.21
C CYS A 87 -9.11 7.06 2.16
N GLN A 88 -9.49 6.91 0.89
CA GLN A 88 -8.92 7.60 -0.26
C GLN A 88 -10.08 8.23 -1.03
N PRO A 89 -10.74 9.25 -0.46
CA PRO A 89 -11.89 9.87 -1.09
C PRO A 89 -11.49 10.49 -2.43
N PHE A 90 -12.42 10.48 -3.38
CA PHE A 90 -12.34 11.44 -4.48
C PHE A 90 -12.54 12.82 -3.87
N VAL A 91 -11.55 13.69 -4.06
CA VAL A 91 -11.69 15.11 -3.76
C VAL A 91 -12.18 15.73 -5.06
N ASP A 92 -13.47 16.04 -5.12
CA ASP A 92 -13.97 16.95 -6.15
C ASP A 92 -13.48 18.35 -5.74
N ASP A 93 -12.62 18.96 -6.57
CA ASP A 93 -12.18 20.36 -6.44
C ASP A 93 -13.40 21.31 -6.56
#